data_AF-A0A355YMU3-F1
#
_entry.id   AF-A0A355YMU3-F1
#
_cell.length_a   1.000
_cell.length_b   1.000
_cell.length_c   1.000
_cell.angle_alpha   90.00
_cell.angle_beta   90.00
_cell.angle_gamma   90.00
#
_symmetry.space_group_name_H-M   'P 1'
#
loop_
_entity.id
_entity.type
_entity.pdbx_description
1 polymer ?
#
loop_
_entity_poly.entity_id
_entity_poly.type
_entity_poly.pdbx_seq_one_letter_code
_entity_poly.pdbx_strand_id
1 'polypeptide(L)'
;MHQETLLTFRYNVTDIASVSAFAGVQGNRNGNCKEVYFLRMIGKNAAYETEVEQMDQCLGEQMLRGQLKYSRISSLPVLSLREDAEYYAGCFDRWTGTGRKAMQIRLTADNRALACVLGDACVKAADLFRQLTPHANASIEKNFVAKLLFWLDQTGKGLLEDWQPGSCAKFVLPNLSKKQEYLFAYLLTRLGIDVLLLQHQSDIDPQLDGLGLSKKVTLGPFGKDGPKAFDIRKCKNTPPVPSRVSGTGRAVSAGTGRIAAAELRHRDRP
;
A
#
# COMPACT_ATOMS: atom_id res chain seq x y z
N MET A 1 25.00 19.07 8.15
CA MET A 1 23.56 19.16 7.84
C MET A 1 23.24 18.11 6.79
N HIS A 2 22.59 17.01 7.16
CA HIS A 2 22.10 16.07 6.15
C HIS A 2 20.79 16.64 5.58
N GLN A 3 20.78 16.96 4.29
CA GLN A 3 19.53 17.19 3.56
C GLN A 3 18.74 15.88 3.60
N GLU A 4 17.73 15.81 4.46
CA GLU A 4 16.71 14.76 4.42
C GLU A 4 16.08 14.80 3.03
N THR A 5 16.41 13.80 2.20
CA THR A 5 15.92 13.79 0.84
C THR A 5 14.45 13.38 0.86
N LEU A 6 13.59 14.31 0.50
CA LEU A 6 12.13 14.13 0.49
C LEU A 6 11.73 12.99 -0.45
N LEU A 7 10.99 12.02 0.08
CA LEU A 7 10.40 10.94 -0.70
C LEU A 7 9.30 11.51 -1.62
N THR A 8 9.41 11.23 -2.91
CA THR A 8 8.46 11.63 -3.94
C THR A 8 7.67 10.43 -4.43
N PHE A 9 6.45 10.68 -4.91
CA PHE A 9 5.53 9.64 -5.34
C PHE A 9 5.08 9.85 -6.78
N ARG A 10 5.12 8.78 -7.57
CA ARG A 10 4.58 8.74 -8.93
C ARG A 10 3.37 7.81 -8.95
N TYR A 11 2.25 8.32 -9.43
CA TYR A 11 0.96 7.62 -9.31
C TYR A 11 0.62 6.84 -10.57
N ASN A 12 0.08 5.63 -10.38
CA ASN A 12 -0.65 4.86 -11.41
C ASN A 12 0.12 4.73 -12.76
N VAL A 13 1.42 4.43 -12.69
CA VAL A 13 2.33 4.37 -13.86
C VAL A 13 1.94 3.27 -14.83
N THR A 14 1.51 2.12 -14.28
CA THR A 14 0.99 1.00 -15.05
C THR A 14 -0.54 1.09 -15.11
N ASP A 15 -1.11 0.76 -16.26
CA ASP A 15 -2.56 0.62 -16.37
C ASP A 15 -3.05 -0.63 -15.63
N ILE A 16 -3.78 -0.41 -14.54
CA ILE A 16 -4.41 -1.47 -13.74
C ILE A 16 -5.91 -1.42 -13.98
N ALA A 17 -6.45 -2.45 -14.64
CA ALA A 17 -7.85 -2.53 -15.04
C ALA A 17 -8.66 -3.61 -14.30
N SER A 18 -8.05 -4.34 -13.35
CA SER A 18 -8.73 -5.42 -12.60
C SER A 18 -8.21 -5.57 -11.17
N VAL A 19 -9.04 -6.20 -10.32
CA VAL A 19 -8.70 -6.54 -8.93
C VAL A 19 -7.44 -7.42 -8.88
N SER A 20 -7.35 -8.41 -9.78
CA SER A 20 -6.19 -9.30 -9.89
C SER A 20 -4.90 -8.57 -10.31
N ALA A 21 -4.99 -7.60 -11.23
CA ALA A 21 -3.84 -6.80 -11.63
C ALA A 21 -3.33 -5.91 -10.48
N PHE A 22 -4.23 -5.38 -9.64
CA PHE A 22 -3.83 -4.67 -8.42
C PHE A 22 -3.09 -5.57 -7.42
N ALA A 23 -3.50 -6.83 -7.31
CA ALA A 23 -2.83 -7.81 -6.44
C ALA A 23 -1.40 -8.11 -6.91
N GLY A 24 -1.19 -8.17 -8.23
CA GLY A 24 0.10 -8.50 -8.84
C GLY A 24 1.07 -7.34 -9.00
N VAL A 25 0.57 -6.10 -9.05
CA VAL A 25 1.45 -4.93 -9.21
C VAL A 25 2.19 -4.60 -7.92
N GLN A 26 3.47 -4.25 -8.01
CA GLN A 26 4.23 -3.67 -6.92
C GLN A 26 4.88 -2.38 -7.43
N GLY A 27 4.75 -1.30 -6.66
CA GLY A 27 5.39 -0.03 -7.01
C GLY A 27 6.91 -0.14 -6.99
N ASN A 28 7.55 0.20 -8.11
CA ASN A 28 9.01 0.27 -8.16
C ASN A 28 9.51 1.49 -7.39
N ARG A 29 10.74 1.40 -6.87
CA ARG A 29 11.46 2.53 -6.30
C ARG A 29 12.70 2.82 -7.13
N ASN A 30 12.85 4.07 -7.54
CA ASN A 30 14.06 4.59 -8.17
C ASN A 30 14.59 5.78 -7.35
N GLY A 31 15.67 5.56 -6.61
CA GLY A 31 16.21 6.56 -5.68
C GLY A 31 15.17 7.01 -4.63
N ASN A 32 14.77 8.28 -4.70
CA ASN A 32 13.78 8.88 -3.81
C ASN A 32 12.40 9.04 -4.46
N CYS A 33 12.15 8.39 -5.59
CA CYS A 33 10.83 8.30 -6.21
C CYS A 33 10.27 6.90 -6.03
N LYS A 34 9.08 6.79 -5.46
CA LYS A 34 8.33 5.55 -5.30
C LYS A 34 7.06 5.59 -6.15
N GLU A 35 6.80 4.52 -6.86
CA GLU A 35 5.52 4.33 -7.53
C GLU A 35 4.46 3.88 -6.52
N VAL A 36 3.27 4.46 -6.63
CA VAL A 36 2.13 4.14 -5.78
C VAL A 36 0.87 4.04 -6.63
N TYR A 37 0.03 3.06 -6.32
CA TYR A 37 -1.24 2.88 -6.99
C TYR A 37 -2.38 3.35 -6.10
N PHE A 38 -3.19 4.28 -6.61
CA PHE A 38 -4.44 4.70 -5.96
C PHE A 38 -5.57 4.45 -6.93
N LEU A 39 -6.29 3.36 -6.72
CA LEU A 39 -7.31 2.86 -7.63
C LEU A 39 -8.68 2.88 -6.97
N ARG A 40 -9.70 3.09 -7.79
CA ARG A 40 -11.10 3.02 -7.40
C ARG A 40 -11.85 2.18 -8.43
N MET A 41 -12.22 0.97 -8.03
CA MET A 41 -12.99 0.05 -8.86
C MET A 41 -14.47 0.16 -8.50
N ILE A 42 -15.28 0.59 -9.48
CA ILE A 42 -16.71 0.87 -9.28
C ILE A 42 -17.61 -0.21 -9.84
N GLY A 43 -18.70 -0.45 -9.12
CA GLY A 43 -19.67 -1.49 -9.43
C GLY A 43 -19.10 -2.90 -9.28
N LYS A 44 -19.85 -3.89 -9.73
CA LYS A 44 -19.45 -5.29 -9.70
C LYS A 44 -19.86 -6.03 -10.97
N ASN A 45 -18.99 -6.94 -11.40
CA ASN A 45 -19.30 -7.95 -12.40
C ASN A 45 -19.78 -9.25 -11.69
N ALA A 46 -20.12 -10.28 -12.46
CA ALA A 46 -20.58 -11.57 -11.91
C ALA A 46 -19.50 -12.32 -11.10
N ALA A 47 -18.22 -12.05 -11.34
CA ALA A 47 -17.07 -12.70 -10.69
C ALA A 47 -16.51 -11.89 -9.50
N TYR A 48 -17.03 -10.70 -9.23
CA TYR A 48 -16.44 -9.69 -8.35
C TYR A 48 -16.07 -10.22 -6.95
N GLU A 49 -16.98 -10.95 -6.32
CA GLU A 49 -16.72 -11.51 -4.99
C GLU A 49 -15.59 -12.54 -5.03
N THR A 50 -15.59 -13.42 -6.04
CA THR A 50 -14.53 -14.40 -6.28
C THR A 50 -13.19 -13.73 -6.59
N GLU A 51 -13.17 -12.65 -7.38
CA GLU A 51 -11.96 -11.89 -7.70
C GLU A 51 -11.35 -11.23 -6.45
N VAL A 52 -12.18 -10.70 -5.55
CA VAL A 52 -11.72 -10.13 -4.27
C VAL A 52 -11.24 -11.23 -3.33
N GLU A 53 -11.94 -12.36 -3.23
CA GLU A 53 -11.50 -13.51 -2.44
C GLU A 53 -10.14 -14.06 -2.93
N GLN A 54 -9.92 -14.12 -4.25
CA GLN A 54 -8.64 -14.51 -4.84
C GLN A 54 -7.53 -13.49 -4.58
N MET A 55 -7.82 -12.20 -4.66
CA MET A 55 -6.87 -11.14 -4.27
C MET A 55 -6.46 -11.30 -2.81
N ASP A 56 -7.43 -11.48 -1.91
CA ASP A 56 -7.15 -11.68 -0.48
C ASP A 56 -6.27 -12.89 -0.23
N GLN A 57 -6.54 -14.01 -0.92
CA GLN A 57 -5.72 -15.21 -0.81
C GLN A 57 -4.29 -14.93 -1.28
N CYS A 58 -4.13 -14.35 -2.48
CA CYS A 58 -2.83 -14.04 -3.06
C CYS A 58 -2.01 -13.08 -2.18
N LEU A 59 -2.61 -11.98 -1.73
CA LEU A 59 -1.94 -10.98 -0.90
C LEU A 59 -1.67 -11.49 0.52
N GLY A 60 -2.60 -12.28 1.08
CA GLY A 60 -2.42 -12.95 2.36
C GLY A 60 -1.26 -13.95 2.34
N GLU A 61 -1.14 -14.77 1.30
CA GLU A 61 -0.02 -15.70 1.11
C GLU A 61 1.33 -14.97 0.90
N GLN A 62 1.35 -13.86 0.16
CA GLN A 62 2.55 -13.01 0.06
C GLN A 62 2.94 -12.40 1.41
N MET A 63 1.95 -11.94 2.19
CA MET A 63 2.17 -11.41 3.54
C MET A 63 2.71 -12.47 4.51
N LEU A 64 2.18 -13.69 4.48
CA LEU A 64 2.68 -14.81 5.28
C LEU A 64 4.12 -15.21 4.93
N ARG A 65 4.55 -14.96 3.68
CA ARG A 65 5.93 -15.13 3.21
C ARG A 65 6.83 -13.92 3.47
N GLY A 66 6.30 -12.86 4.10
CA GLY A 66 7.05 -11.63 4.40
C GLY A 66 7.38 -10.76 3.18
N GLN A 67 6.71 -10.97 2.04
CA GLN A 67 7.01 -10.26 0.78
C GLN A 67 6.38 -8.86 0.72
N LEU A 68 5.27 -8.65 1.40
CA LEU A 68 4.57 -7.37 1.52
C LEU A 68 3.77 -7.31 2.82
N LYS A 69 3.23 -6.14 3.16
CA LYS A 69 2.21 -5.98 4.20
C LYS A 69 0.84 -5.75 3.55
N TYR A 70 -0.21 -6.40 4.05
CA TYR A 70 -1.56 -6.31 3.49
C TYR A 70 -2.62 -6.09 4.56
N SER A 71 -3.56 -5.19 4.31
CA SER A 71 -4.76 -5.03 5.14
C SER A 71 -5.98 -4.70 4.29
N ARG A 72 -7.07 -5.40 4.56
CA ARG A 72 -8.40 -5.08 4.04
C ARG A 72 -9.34 -4.96 5.21
N ILE A 73 -9.95 -3.79 5.36
CA ILE A 73 -10.91 -3.53 6.44
C ILE A 73 -12.32 -3.44 5.87
N SER A 74 -13.33 -3.75 6.69
CA SER A 74 -14.74 -3.60 6.29
C SER A 74 -15.25 -2.17 6.51
N SER A 75 -14.66 -1.44 7.45
CA SER A 75 -15.00 -0.05 7.77
C SER A 75 -13.88 0.59 8.58
N LEU A 76 -13.80 1.92 8.54
CA LEU A 76 -12.90 2.69 9.40
C LEU A 76 -13.41 2.71 10.85
N PRO A 77 -12.51 2.63 11.85
CA PRO A 77 -12.91 2.67 13.24
C PRO A 77 -13.51 4.03 13.62
N VAL A 78 -14.37 4.03 14.64
CA VAL A 78 -15.03 5.24 15.15
C VAL A 78 -14.19 5.84 16.27
N LEU A 79 -13.87 7.14 16.15
CA LEU A 79 -13.24 7.90 17.22
C LEU A 79 -14.31 8.32 18.23
N SER A 80 -14.55 7.49 19.24
CA SER A 80 -15.57 7.73 20.28
C SER A 80 -14.99 8.03 21.66
N LEU A 81 -13.77 7.60 21.95
CA LEU A 81 -13.12 7.81 23.24
C LEU A 81 -12.56 9.23 23.33
N ARG A 82 -12.87 9.92 24.44
CA ARG A 82 -12.39 11.28 24.68
C ARG A 82 -10.87 11.32 24.81
N GLU A 83 -10.28 10.32 25.46
CA GLU A 83 -8.84 10.20 25.67
C GLU A 83 -8.08 10.10 24.35
N ASP A 84 -8.61 9.35 23.39
CA ASP A 84 -8.04 9.29 22.04
C ASP A 84 -8.20 10.64 21.33
N ALA A 85 -9.38 11.26 21.39
CA ALA A 85 -9.61 12.56 20.76
C ALA A 85 -8.64 13.63 21.31
N GLU A 86 -8.46 13.69 22.61
CA GLU A 86 -7.50 14.58 23.29
C GLU A 86 -6.05 14.26 22.88
N TYR A 87 -5.69 12.97 22.82
CA TYR A 87 -4.36 12.54 22.40
C TYR A 87 -4.01 13.02 20.99
N TYR A 88 -4.87 12.74 19.99
CA TYR A 88 -4.58 13.12 18.60
C TYR A 88 -4.72 14.63 18.36
N ALA A 89 -5.59 15.32 19.10
CA ALA A 89 -5.62 16.78 19.15
C ALA A 89 -4.28 17.35 19.65
N GLY A 90 -3.71 16.78 20.71
CA GLY A 90 -2.39 17.16 21.20
C GLY A 90 -1.25 16.84 20.22
N CYS A 91 -1.36 15.75 19.45
CA CYS A 91 -0.41 15.44 18.38
C CYS A 91 -0.41 16.53 17.30
N PHE A 92 -1.59 16.99 16.90
CA PHE A 92 -1.73 18.12 15.97
C PHE A 92 -1.10 19.40 16.51
N ASP A 93 -1.33 19.74 17.78
CA ASP A 93 -0.77 20.96 18.39
C ASP A 93 0.77 20.91 18.41
N ARG A 94 1.35 19.77 18.78
CA ARG A 94 2.81 19.58 18.72
C ARG A 94 3.34 19.68 17.29
N TRP A 95 2.68 19.02 16.34
CA TRP A 95 3.05 19.06 14.93
C TRP A 95 3.06 20.50 14.40
N THR A 96 2.01 21.27 14.66
CA THR A 96 1.94 22.69 14.26
C THR A 96 3.01 23.54 14.96
N GLY A 97 3.27 23.32 16.25
CA GLY A 97 4.33 23.99 17.01
C GLY A 97 5.75 23.74 16.48
N THR A 98 5.99 22.63 15.77
CA THR A 98 7.28 22.33 15.10
C THR A 98 7.36 22.87 13.67
N GLY A 99 6.38 23.66 13.23
CA GLY A 99 6.30 24.14 11.84
C GLY A 99 5.85 23.05 10.86
N ARG A 100 5.03 22.09 11.33
CA ARG A 100 4.44 21.00 10.55
C ARG A 100 5.45 20.02 9.92
N LYS A 101 6.66 19.90 10.48
CA LYS A 101 7.75 19.10 9.89
C LYS A 101 7.66 17.60 10.15
N ALA A 102 7.35 17.20 11.38
CA ALA A 102 7.30 15.79 11.77
C ALA A 102 6.07 15.54 12.64
N MET A 103 5.24 14.59 12.21
CA MET A 103 4.03 14.19 12.94
C MET A 103 4.38 13.02 13.86
N GLN A 104 4.25 13.23 15.17
CA GLN A 104 4.54 12.20 16.17
C GLN A 104 3.25 11.63 16.76
N ILE A 105 3.01 10.36 16.45
CA ILE A 105 1.95 9.51 17.00
C ILE A 105 2.54 8.18 17.49
N ARG A 106 1.72 7.28 18.04
CA ARG A 106 2.21 5.99 18.58
C ARG A 106 2.94 5.19 17.49
N LEU A 107 2.40 5.16 16.27
CA LEU A 107 3.00 4.47 15.12
C LEU A 107 4.35 5.01 14.65
N THR A 108 4.66 6.28 14.90
CA THR A 108 5.89 6.93 14.40
C THR A 108 6.94 7.17 15.48
N ALA A 109 6.65 6.77 16.73
CA ALA A 109 7.46 7.10 17.90
C ALA A 109 8.96 6.78 17.71
N ASP A 110 9.26 5.62 17.12
CA ASP A 110 10.62 5.12 16.92
C ASP A 110 11.12 5.28 15.47
N ASN A 111 10.33 5.93 14.60
CA ASN A 111 10.65 6.08 13.17
C ASN A 111 10.54 7.54 12.72
N ARG A 112 11.62 8.30 12.93
CA ARG A 112 11.68 9.72 12.57
C ARG A 112 11.48 9.97 11.08
N ALA A 113 11.95 9.08 10.20
CA ALA A 113 11.74 9.20 8.77
C ALA A 113 10.26 9.10 8.42
N LEU A 114 9.54 8.12 8.97
CA LEU A 114 8.09 7.99 8.82
C LEU A 114 7.36 9.20 9.43
N ALA A 115 7.80 9.71 10.59
CA ALA A 115 7.23 10.90 11.21
C ALA A 115 7.31 12.14 10.29
N CYS A 116 8.44 12.35 9.61
CA CYS A 116 8.59 13.42 8.62
C CYS A 116 7.67 13.21 7.41
N VAL A 117 7.63 12.00 6.84
CA VAL A 117 6.76 11.67 5.70
C VAL A 117 5.28 11.84 6.07
N LEU A 118 4.87 11.44 7.27
CA LEU A 118 3.52 11.64 7.79
C LEU A 118 3.21 13.12 8.00
N GLY A 119 4.16 13.91 8.50
CA GLY A 119 4.02 15.36 8.61
C GLY A 119 3.67 16.01 7.27
N ASP A 120 4.46 15.72 6.24
CA ASP A 120 4.21 16.21 4.88
C ASP A 120 2.90 15.69 4.30
N ALA A 121 2.57 14.41 4.52
CA ALA A 121 1.31 13.82 4.08
C ALA A 121 0.11 14.54 4.72
N CYS A 122 0.18 14.85 6.01
CA CYS A 122 -0.85 15.61 6.72
C CYS A 122 -0.98 17.04 6.20
N VAL A 123 0.12 17.71 5.80
CA VAL A 123 0.03 19.02 5.13
C VAL A 123 -0.80 18.89 3.85
N LYS A 124 -0.47 17.93 2.98
CA LYS A 124 -1.18 17.75 1.70
C LYS A 124 -2.64 17.37 1.87
N ALA A 125 -2.96 16.50 2.82
CA ALA A 125 -4.34 16.13 3.12
C ALA A 125 -5.13 17.33 3.69
N ALA A 126 -4.53 18.13 4.58
CA ALA A 126 -5.15 19.33 5.14
C ALA A 126 -5.39 20.41 4.08
N ASP A 127 -4.45 20.61 3.14
CA ASP A 127 -4.60 21.52 2.00
C ASP A 127 -5.83 21.16 1.15
N LEU A 128 -5.94 19.90 0.74
CA LEU A 128 -7.08 19.41 -0.02
C LEU A 128 -8.38 19.52 0.78
N PHE A 129 -8.36 19.21 2.07
CA PHE A 129 -9.53 19.33 2.93
C PHE A 129 -10.03 20.77 3.01
N ARG A 130 -9.14 21.76 3.13
CA ARG A 130 -9.50 23.19 3.14
C ARG A 130 -10.10 23.63 1.81
N GLN A 131 -9.52 23.19 0.68
CA GLN A 131 -10.05 23.49 -0.65
C GLN A 131 -11.47 22.94 -0.84
N LEU A 132 -11.74 21.75 -0.30
CA LEU A 132 -13.06 21.09 -0.37
C LEU A 132 -14.05 21.52 0.73
N THR A 133 -13.63 22.36 1.68
CA THR A 133 -14.44 22.72 2.85
C THR A 133 -14.45 24.24 3.02
N PRO A 134 -15.37 24.93 2.32
CA PRO A 134 -15.57 26.36 2.52
C PRO A 134 -15.74 26.68 4.00
N HIS A 135 -15.08 27.74 4.48
CA HIS A 135 -15.09 28.17 5.89
C HIS A 135 -14.41 27.25 6.90
N ALA A 136 -13.59 26.28 6.46
CA ALA A 136 -12.76 25.51 7.39
C ALA A 136 -11.80 26.45 8.16
N ASN A 137 -11.98 26.51 9.48
CA ASN A 137 -11.07 27.20 10.39
C ASN A 137 -10.04 26.23 10.99
N ALA A 138 -9.12 26.75 11.80
CA ALA A 138 -8.06 25.96 12.43
C ALA A 138 -8.60 24.81 13.31
N SER A 139 -9.74 25.00 13.98
CA SER A 139 -10.37 23.97 14.82
C SER A 139 -10.97 22.84 13.97
N ILE A 140 -11.62 23.19 12.85
CA ILE A 140 -12.17 22.20 11.91
C ILE A 140 -11.02 21.38 11.27
N GLU A 141 -9.94 22.04 10.87
CA GLU A 141 -8.73 21.36 10.36
C GLU A 141 -8.12 20.44 11.42
N LYS A 142 -7.98 20.91 12.67
CA LYS A 142 -7.47 20.11 13.78
C LYS A 142 -8.28 18.83 13.98
N ASN A 143 -9.60 18.93 14.00
CA ASN A 143 -10.47 17.76 14.15
C ASN A 143 -10.35 16.79 12.97
N PHE A 144 -10.21 17.31 11.75
CA PHE A 144 -9.98 16.48 10.57
C PHE A 144 -8.65 15.72 10.66
N VAL A 145 -7.54 16.42 10.93
CA VAL A 145 -6.22 15.78 11.02
C VAL A 145 -6.18 14.79 12.19
N ALA A 146 -6.70 15.15 13.37
CA ALA A 146 -6.77 14.24 14.51
C ALA A 146 -7.47 12.91 14.16
N LYS A 147 -8.55 12.98 13.35
CA LYS A 147 -9.26 11.80 12.86
C LYS A 147 -8.42 10.96 11.90
N LEU A 148 -7.65 11.59 11.01
CA LEU A 148 -6.71 10.88 10.14
C LEU A 148 -5.64 10.12 10.93
N LEU A 149 -5.08 10.78 11.96
CA LEU A 149 -4.06 10.20 12.83
C LEU A 149 -4.61 9.01 13.61
N PHE A 150 -5.82 9.13 14.16
CA PHE A 150 -6.51 8.02 14.80
C PHE A 150 -6.67 6.83 13.86
N TRP A 151 -7.23 7.05 12.67
CA TRP A 151 -7.40 5.97 11.70
C TRP A 151 -6.08 5.31 11.31
N LEU A 152 -5.01 6.10 11.18
CA LEU A 152 -3.68 5.59 10.88
C LEU A 152 -3.12 4.72 12.01
N ASP A 153 -3.20 5.15 13.27
CA ASP A 153 -2.75 4.35 14.42
C ASP A 153 -3.55 3.04 14.54
N GLN A 154 -4.87 3.09 14.29
CA GLN A 154 -5.74 1.91 14.42
C GLN A 154 -5.60 0.91 13.27
N THR A 155 -5.36 1.37 12.05
CA THR A 155 -5.37 0.51 10.85
C THR A 155 -4.00 0.30 10.23
N GLY A 156 -3.03 1.15 10.57
CA GLY A 156 -1.72 1.22 9.95
C GLY A 156 -0.62 0.40 10.65
N LYS A 157 -0.84 -0.08 11.88
CA LYS A 157 0.21 -0.79 12.65
C LYS A 157 0.86 -1.93 11.85
N GLY A 158 0.07 -2.90 11.36
CA GLY A 158 0.58 -4.01 10.57
C GLY A 158 1.13 -3.64 9.19
N LEU A 159 0.98 -2.39 8.74
CA LEU A 159 1.47 -1.90 7.46
C LEU A 159 2.76 -1.08 7.59
N LEU A 160 2.94 -0.42 8.74
CA LEU A 160 3.90 0.65 8.91
C LEU A 160 4.85 0.48 10.11
N GLU A 161 4.67 -0.54 10.96
CA GLU A 161 5.54 -0.82 12.12
C GLU A 161 7.03 -0.91 11.74
N ASP A 162 7.34 -1.57 10.62
CA ASP A 162 8.70 -1.70 10.06
C ASP A 162 8.87 -0.87 8.79
N TRP A 163 8.21 0.29 8.73
CA TRP A 163 8.21 1.10 7.51
C TRP A 163 9.63 1.55 7.15
N GLN A 164 9.95 1.34 5.89
CA GLN A 164 11.09 1.94 5.21
C GLN A 164 10.61 2.41 3.83
N PRO A 165 11.30 3.38 3.17
CA PRO A 165 10.81 3.93 1.91
C PRO A 165 10.66 2.89 0.78
N GLY A 166 11.30 1.73 0.89
CA GLY A 166 11.16 0.61 -0.06
C GLY A 166 10.07 -0.43 0.29
N SER A 167 9.40 -0.34 1.44
CA SER A 167 8.41 -1.34 1.85
C SER A 167 7.25 -1.44 0.87
N CYS A 168 6.80 -2.65 0.53
CA CYS A 168 5.56 -2.86 -0.22
C CYS A 168 4.39 -3.05 0.76
N ALA A 169 3.39 -2.18 0.67
CA ALA A 169 2.19 -2.25 1.50
C ALA A 169 0.94 -2.00 0.65
N LYS A 170 -0.12 -2.79 0.89
CA LYS A 170 -1.41 -2.67 0.20
C LYS A 170 -2.54 -2.50 1.21
N PHE A 171 -3.45 -1.58 0.90
CA PHE A 171 -4.63 -1.29 1.71
C PHE A 171 -5.90 -1.30 0.86
N VAL A 172 -6.94 -1.99 1.35
CA VAL A 172 -8.21 -2.11 0.63
C VAL A 172 -9.37 -1.64 1.51
N LEU A 173 -10.20 -0.75 0.96
CA LEU A 173 -11.36 -0.14 1.62
C LEU A 173 -12.63 -0.28 0.76
N PRO A 174 -13.77 -0.70 1.33
CA PRO A 174 -15.03 -0.76 0.62
C PRO A 174 -15.82 0.55 0.72
N ASN A 175 -16.60 0.86 -0.33
CA ASN A 175 -17.72 1.82 -0.34
C ASN A 175 -17.50 3.14 0.41
N LEU A 176 -16.39 3.84 0.14
CA LEU A 176 -16.18 5.17 0.71
C LEU A 176 -17.09 6.19 0.04
N SER A 177 -17.89 6.88 0.83
CA SER A 177 -18.75 7.99 0.36
C SER A 177 -18.35 9.34 0.97
N LYS A 178 -17.59 9.35 2.07
CA LYS A 178 -17.29 10.58 2.81
C LYS A 178 -15.95 11.17 2.39
N LYS A 179 -15.93 12.50 2.20
CA LYS A 179 -14.73 13.31 1.93
C LYS A 179 -13.53 12.98 2.83
N GLN A 180 -13.75 12.93 4.15
CA GLN A 180 -12.65 12.66 5.10
C GLN A 180 -12.04 11.27 4.92
N GLU A 181 -12.86 10.27 4.58
CA GLU A 181 -12.42 8.89 4.37
C GLU A 181 -11.63 8.77 3.05
N TYR A 182 -12.05 9.48 2.00
CA TYR A 182 -11.28 9.55 0.74
C TYR A 182 -9.93 10.26 0.93
N LEU A 183 -9.88 11.34 1.72
CA LEU A 183 -8.61 12.00 2.04
C LEU A 183 -7.72 11.16 2.97
N PHE A 184 -8.28 10.27 3.79
CA PHE A 184 -7.52 9.26 4.50
C PHE A 184 -6.90 8.24 3.54
N ALA A 185 -7.66 7.74 2.57
CA ALA A 185 -7.12 6.88 1.51
C ALA A 185 -5.98 7.58 0.75
N TYR A 186 -6.13 8.86 0.42
CA TYR A 186 -5.05 9.66 -0.15
C TYR A 186 -3.82 9.75 0.78
N LEU A 187 -4.02 10.02 2.08
CA LEU A 187 -2.94 10.06 3.06
C LEU A 187 -2.10 8.78 3.03
N LEU A 188 -2.75 7.60 3.00
CA LEU A 188 -2.05 6.31 2.94
C LEU A 188 -1.12 6.22 1.70
N THR A 189 -1.55 6.71 0.55
CA THR A 189 -0.72 6.74 -0.67
C THR A 189 0.53 7.61 -0.50
N ARG A 190 0.42 8.69 0.28
CA ARG A 190 1.55 9.59 0.62
C ARG A 190 2.50 8.97 1.65
N LEU A 191 2.14 7.85 2.26
CA LEU A 191 3.03 7.01 3.05
C LEU A 191 3.64 5.88 2.21
N GLY A 192 3.35 5.84 0.90
CA GLY A 192 3.82 4.82 -0.02
C GLY A 192 3.01 3.53 0.00
N ILE A 193 1.75 3.57 0.46
CA ILE A 193 0.86 2.41 0.47
C ILE A 193 0.03 2.41 -0.82
N ASP A 194 -0.01 1.28 -1.50
CA ASP A 194 -0.94 1.07 -2.62
C ASP A 194 -2.36 0.93 -2.07
N VAL A 195 -3.29 1.73 -2.57
CA VAL A 195 -4.67 1.78 -2.09
C VAL A 195 -5.64 1.37 -3.20
N LEU A 196 -6.53 0.43 -2.88
CA LEU A 196 -7.67 0.06 -3.72
C LEU A 196 -8.98 0.33 -2.98
N LEU A 197 -9.84 1.12 -3.62
CA LEU A 197 -11.21 1.36 -3.18
C LEU A 197 -12.17 0.45 -3.95
N LEU A 198 -12.87 -0.42 -3.23
CA LEU A 198 -13.88 -1.33 -3.74
C LEU A 198 -15.28 -0.70 -3.61
N GLN A 199 -15.71 0.04 -4.63
CA GLN A 199 -16.90 0.89 -4.65
C GLN A 199 -18.09 0.19 -5.34
N HIS A 200 -18.56 -0.91 -4.76
CA HIS A 200 -19.60 -1.73 -5.39
C HIS A 200 -21.03 -1.21 -5.16
N GLN A 201 -21.28 -0.39 -4.14
CA GLN A 201 -22.62 0.15 -3.84
C GLN A 201 -22.87 1.54 -4.42
N SER A 202 -21.85 2.38 -4.41
CA SER A 202 -21.91 3.77 -4.89
C SER A 202 -20.50 4.24 -5.25
N ASP A 203 -20.39 5.34 -5.97
CA ASP A 203 -19.12 6.04 -6.19
C ASP A 203 -18.90 7.15 -5.13
N ILE A 204 -17.69 7.73 -5.13
CA ILE A 204 -17.36 8.96 -4.41
C ILE A 204 -18.10 10.17 -5.02
N ASP A 205 -18.22 11.23 -4.24
CA ASP A 205 -18.77 12.51 -4.68
C ASP A 205 -18.01 13.09 -5.91
N PRO A 206 -18.69 13.66 -6.92
CA PRO A 206 -18.04 14.22 -8.12
C PRO A 206 -16.98 15.30 -7.83
N GLN A 207 -17.12 16.07 -6.75
CA GLN A 207 -16.11 17.05 -6.35
C GLN A 207 -14.81 16.37 -5.93
N LEU A 208 -14.90 15.20 -5.29
CA LEU A 208 -13.74 14.39 -4.92
C LEU A 208 -13.11 13.70 -6.14
N ASP A 209 -13.93 13.27 -7.09
CA ASP A 209 -13.46 12.70 -8.36
C ASP A 209 -12.69 13.74 -9.19
N GLY A 210 -13.19 14.98 -9.21
CA GLY A 210 -12.56 16.12 -9.90
C GLY A 210 -11.15 16.47 -9.39
N LEU A 211 -10.73 15.97 -8.22
CA LEU A 211 -9.35 16.11 -7.74
C LEU A 211 -8.36 15.20 -8.48
N GLY A 212 -8.83 14.17 -9.20
CA GLY A 212 -7.97 13.27 -9.96
C GLY A 212 -6.97 12.47 -9.14
N LEU A 213 -7.22 12.27 -7.83
CA LEU A 213 -6.27 11.58 -6.94
C LEU A 213 -6.20 10.07 -7.18
N SER A 214 -7.31 9.45 -7.59
CA SER A 214 -7.41 8.02 -7.84
C SER A 214 -7.78 7.72 -9.29
N LYS A 215 -7.33 6.58 -9.80
CA LYS A 215 -7.73 6.08 -11.11
C LYS A 215 -9.02 5.30 -10.99
N LYS A 216 -10.04 5.70 -11.75
CA LYS A 216 -11.34 5.04 -11.85
C LYS A 216 -11.29 3.86 -12.82
N VAL A 217 -11.86 2.73 -12.41
CA VAL A 217 -12.06 1.53 -13.23
C VAL A 217 -13.49 1.05 -13.06
N THR A 218 -14.24 0.86 -14.15
CA THR A 218 -15.63 0.37 -14.09
C THR A 218 -15.66 -1.13 -14.28
N LEU A 219 -16.09 -1.86 -13.24
CA LEU A 219 -16.24 -3.32 -13.29
C LEU A 219 -17.63 -3.74 -13.77
N GLY A 220 -18.66 -2.94 -13.51
CA GLY A 220 -20.05 -3.25 -13.85
C GLY A 220 -21.05 -2.31 -13.17
N PRO A 221 -22.34 -2.68 -13.10
CA PRO A 221 -23.34 -1.92 -12.36
C PRO A 221 -23.13 -1.98 -10.84
N PHE A 222 -23.71 -1.03 -10.11
CA PHE A 222 -23.73 -1.09 -8.65
C PHE A 222 -24.65 -2.21 -8.12
N GLY A 223 -24.33 -2.73 -6.93
CA GLY A 223 -25.13 -3.75 -6.28
C GLY A 223 -24.91 -3.82 -4.77
N LYS A 224 -25.86 -4.44 -4.07
CA LYS A 224 -25.94 -4.42 -2.60
C LYS A 224 -24.92 -5.34 -1.93
N ASP A 225 -24.76 -6.56 -2.42
CA ASP A 225 -23.84 -7.55 -1.82
C ASP A 225 -22.40 -7.23 -2.15
N GLY A 226 -21.52 -7.46 -1.17
CA GLY A 226 -20.10 -7.21 -1.25
C GLY A 226 -19.28 -8.41 -0.78
N PRO A 227 -17.96 -8.36 -0.96
CA PRO A 227 -17.08 -9.44 -0.55
C PRO A 227 -17.17 -9.65 0.97
N LYS A 228 -16.98 -10.90 1.40
CA LYS A 228 -16.88 -11.25 2.83
C LYS A 228 -15.75 -10.48 3.50
N ALA A 229 -15.73 -10.40 4.83
CA ALA A 229 -14.60 -9.82 5.55
C ALA A 229 -13.32 -10.66 5.32
N PHE A 230 -12.17 -9.98 5.23
CA PHE A 230 -10.88 -10.64 5.07
C PHE A 230 -10.49 -11.33 6.39
N ASP A 231 -9.97 -12.55 6.30
CA ASP A 231 -9.44 -13.29 7.44
C ASP A 231 -8.16 -14.02 7.05
N ILE A 232 -7.02 -13.49 7.50
CA ILE A 232 -5.70 -14.04 7.21
C ILE A 232 -5.53 -15.50 7.62
N ARG A 233 -6.32 -15.99 8.60
CA ARG A 233 -6.25 -17.39 9.04
C ARG A 233 -6.70 -18.35 7.95
N LYS A 234 -7.52 -17.89 7.00
CA LYS A 234 -7.97 -18.69 5.85
C LYS A 234 -6.88 -18.88 4.79
N CYS A 235 -5.84 -18.03 4.77
CA CYS A 235 -4.73 -18.11 3.82
C CYS A 235 -3.67 -19.17 4.19
N LYS A 236 -3.71 -19.74 5.40
CA LYS A 236 -2.69 -20.69 5.89
C LYS A 236 -2.82 -22.12 5.34
N ASN A 237 -3.86 -22.40 4.56
CA ASN A 237 -4.23 -23.76 4.17
C ASN A 237 -3.87 -24.14 2.72
N THR A 238 -3.21 -23.26 1.96
CA THR A 238 -2.78 -23.58 0.59
C THR A 238 -1.32 -24.02 0.59
N PRO A 239 -0.97 -25.25 0.18
CA PRO A 239 0.43 -25.64 -0.01
C PRO A 239 1.07 -24.73 -1.07
N PRO A 240 2.36 -24.37 -0.93
CA PRO A 240 3.03 -23.48 -1.87
C PRO A 240 2.98 -24.07 -3.29
N VAL A 241 2.40 -23.31 -4.22
CA VAL A 241 2.43 -23.66 -5.64
C VAL A 241 3.89 -23.58 -6.13
N PRO A 242 4.44 -24.64 -6.74
CA PRO A 242 5.81 -24.61 -7.22
C PRO A 242 5.96 -23.57 -8.32
N SER A 243 6.90 -22.65 -8.12
CA SER A 243 7.30 -21.64 -9.09
C SER A 243 7.90 -22.33 -10.33
N ARG A 244 7.16 -22.35 -11.45
CA ARG A 244 7.75 -22.65 -12.75
C ARG A 244 8.60 -21.46 -13.18
N VAL A 245 9.86 -21.46 -12.78
CA VAL A 245 10.89 -20.66 -13.45
C VAL A 245 11.28 -21.44 -14.71
N SER A 246 10.75 -21.04 -15.85
CA SER A 246 11.24 -21.49 -17.16
C SER A 246 12.60 -20.84 -17.42
N GLY A 247 13.66 -21.52 -16.98
CA GLY A 247 15.04 -21.18 -17.31
C GLY A 247 15.49 -21.92 -18.57
N THR A 248 15.45 -21.27 -19.73
CA THR A 248 16.22 -21.67 -20.90
C THR A 248 17.51 -20.84 -20.97
N GLY A 249 18.50 -21.25 -20.17
CA GLY A 249 19.87 -20.73 -20.23
C GLY A 249 20.82 -21.83 -20.68
N ARG A 250 21.17 -21.82 -21.96
CA ARG A 250 22.06 -22.77 -22.63
C ARG A 250 23.49 -22.59 -22.12
N ALA A 251 24.03 -23.56 -21.40
CA ALA A 251 25.42 -23.55 -20.93
C ALA A 251 26.38 -23.97 -22.07
N VAL A 252 27.40 -23.13 -22.30
CA VAL A 252 28.53 -23.38 -23.19
C VAL A 252 29.61 -24.08 -22.35
N SER A 253 30.00 -25.29 -22.74
CA SER A 253 31.06 -26.06 -22.07
C SER A 253 32.44 -25.64 -22.58
N ALA A 254 33.28 -25.10 -21.68
CA ALA A 254 34.71 -24.95 -21.89
C ALA A 254 35.42 -26.22 -21.41
N GLY A 255 36.01 -26.96 -22.35
CA GLY A 255 36.83 -28.14 -22.06
C GLY A 255 38.24 -27.73 -21.63
N THR A 256 38.68 -28.24 -20.48
CA THR A 256 40.10 -28.25 -20.10
C THR A 256 40.43 -29.62 -19.51
N GLY A 257 40.92 -30.53 -20.35
CA GLY A 257 41.41 -31.84 -19.95
C GLY A 257 42.92 -31.80 -19.72
N ARG A 258 43.35 -32.03 -18.47
CA ARG A 258 44.75 -32.28 -18.12
C ARG A 258 45.06 -33.78 -18.18
N ILE A 259 46.00 -34.12 -19.07
CA ILE A 259 47.18 -34.98 -18.90
C ILE A 259 47.05 -36.21 -17.99
N ALA A 260 47.22 -37.41 -18.56
CA ALA A 260 47.85 -38.54 -17.88
C ALA A 260 48.79 -39.24 -18.87
N ALA A 261 50.07 -39.25 -18.53
CA ALA A 261 51.13 -39.99 -19.22
C ALA A 261 51.39 -41.29 -18.45
N ALA A 262 51.50 -42.41 -19.16
CA ALA A 262 52.20 -43.61 -18.70
C ALA A 262 52.69 -44.39 -19.92
N GLU A 263 53.98 -44.24 -20.23
CA GLU A 263 54.77 -45.16 -21.05
C GLU A 263 54.99 -46.46 -20.26
N LEU A 264 54.83 -47.61 -20.92
CA LEU A 264 55.71 -48.76 -20.70
C LEU A 264 55.84 -49.58 -21.98
N ARG A 265 57.10 -49.78 -22.35
CA ARG A 265 57.64 -50.39 -23.57
C ARG A 265 57.66 -51.92 -23.49
N HIS A 266 57.94 -52.51 -24.66
CA HIS A 266 58.51 -53.84 -24.96
C HIS A 266 57.51 -54.82 -25.60
N ARG A 267 57.85 -55.61 -26.63
CA ARG A 267 59.01 -55.75 -27.54
C ARG A 267 58.54 -56.70 -28.67
N ASP A 268 59.09 -56.49 -29.86
CA ASP A 268 59.38 -57.44 -30.95
C ASP A 268 58.64 -58.80 -31.08
N ARG A 269 57.95 -58.95 -32.25
CA ARG A 269 58.03 -59.99 -33.32
C ARG A 269 58.30 -61.48 -32.98
N PRO A 270 57.94 -62.43 -33.87
CA PRO A 270 57.59 -62.32 -35.30
C PRO A 270 56.10 -62.34 -35.62
#